data_AF-A0A442YBK2-F1
#
_entry.id   AF-A0A442YBK2-F1
#
_cell.length_a   1.000
_cell.length_b   1.000
_cell.length_c   1.000
_cell.angle_alpha   90.00
_cell.angle_beta   90.00
_cell.angle_gamma   90.00
#
_symmetry.space_group_name_H-M   'P 1'
#
loop_
_entity.id
_entity.type
_entity.pdbx_description
1 polymer ?
#
loop_
_entity_poly.entity_id
_entity_poly.type
_entity_poly.pdbx_seq_one_letter_code
_entity_poly.pdbx_strand_id
1 'polypeptide(L)'
;MAKRVIDEGAAALTQLVHHLKLAGVSDKDVVVGGGVILAQPLLANAFSHQISDRFGATVAVTFLDKPPVLGACVLARQLCSAGDGPETSIVSQHMDIQ
;
A
#
# COMPACT_ATOMS: atom_id res chain seq x y z
N MET A 1 -21.94 -22.28 0.43
CA MET A 1 -20.79 -22.09 -0.49
C MET A 1 -20.05 -20.79 -0.23
N ALA A 2 -20.73 -19.63 -0.21
CA ALA A 2 -20.09 -18.33 0.05
C ALA A 2 -19.24 -18.29 1.35
N LYS A 3 -19.74 -18.86 2.46
CA LYS A 3 -18.97 -18.92 3.71
C LYS A 3 -17.62 -19.65 3.57
N ARG A 4 -17.60 -20.81 2.89
CA ARG A 4 -16.35 -21.54 2.63
C ARG A 4 -15.34 -20.71 1.84
N VAL A 5 -15.80 -20.02 0.81
CA VAL A 5 -14.95 -19.13 0.00
C VAL A 5 -14.35 -18.02 0.85
N ILE A 6 -15.12 -17.44 1.78
CA ILE A 6 -14.65 -16.42 2.72
C ILE A 6 -13.57 -17.00 3.65
N ASP A 7 -13.84 -18.16 4.25
CA ASP A 7 -12.93 -18.79 5.22
C ASP A 7 -11.61 -19.23 4.54
N GLU A 8 -11.69 -19.79 3.33
CA GLU A 8 -10.53 -20.17 2.51
C GLU A 8 -9.73 -18.95 2.05
N GLY A 9 -10.41 -17.87 1.64
CA GLY A 9 -9.77 -16.61 1.25
C GLY A 9 -9.01 -15.98 2.42
N ALA A 10 -9.61 -15.93 3.60
CA ALA A 10 -8.95 -15.48 4.82
C ALA A 10 -7.72 -16.34 5.15
N ALA A 11 -7.82 -17.67 5.00
CA ALA A 11 -6.73 -18.59 5.31
C ALA A 11 -5.56 -18.41 4.35
N ALA A 12 -5.84 -18.23 3.06
CA ALA A 12 -4.83 -17.96 2.04
C ALA A 12 -4.09 -16.64 2.31
N LEU A 13 -4.81 -15.57 2.67
CA LEU A 13 -4.20 -14.28 3.03
C LEU A 13 -3.35 -14.39 4.30
N THR A 14 -3.83 -15.10 5.32
CA THR A 14 -3.06 -15.35 6.55
C THR A 14 -1.78 -16.14 6.26
N GLN A 15 -1.85 -17.13 5.36
CA GLN A 15 -0.69 -17.90 4.93
C GLN A 15 0.31 -17.06 4.12
N LEU A 16 -0.15 -16.09 3.33
CA LEU A 16 0.73 -15.14 2.65
C LEU A 16 1.55 -14.33 3.67
N VAL A 17 0.90 -13.79 4.72
CA VAL A 17 1.60 -13.07 5.80
C VAL A 17 2.64 -13.98 6.48
N HIS A 18 2.29 -15.24 6.71
CA HIS A 18 3.23 -16.23 7.27
C HIS A 18 4.46 -16.43 6.37
N HIS A 19 4.27 -16.58 5.06
CA HIS A 19 5.38 -16.74 4.13
C HIS A 19 6.28 -15.50 4.08
N LEU A 20 5.72 -14.29 4.14
CA LEU A 20 6.51 -13.06 4.20
C LEU A 20 7.37 -12.98 5.46
N LYS A 21 6.82 -13.39 6.63
CA LYS A 21 7.61 -13.51 7.85
C LYS A 21 8.76 -14.51 7.71
N LEU A 22 8.51 -15.68 7.12
CA LEU A 22 9.56 -16.67 6.85
C LEU A 22 10.62 -16.17 5.86
N ALA A 23 10.24 -15.28 4.95
CA ALA A 23 11.16 -14.61 4.03
C ALA A 23 12.01 -13.50 4.70
N GLY A 24 11.84 -13.27 6.00
CA GLY A 24 12.63 -12.30 6.77
C GLY A 24 12.02 -10.91 6.88
N VAL A 25 10.77 -10.72 6.46
CA VAL A 25 10.04 -9.47 6.73
C VAL A 25 9.79 -9.39 8.23
N SER A 26 10.49 -8.45 8.88
CA SER A 26 10.47 -8.27 10.34
C SER A 26 9.38 -7.30 10.81
N ASP A 27 8.73 -6.60 9.88
CA ASP A 27 7.66 -5.66 10.17
C ASP A 27 6.48 -6.35 10.86
N LYS A 28 5.89 -5.61 11.81
CA LYS A 28 4.76 -6.07 12.62
C LYS A 28 3.43 -5.53 12.10
N ASP A 29 3.45 -4.73 11.04
CA ASP A 29 2.28 -4.05 10.52
C ASP A 29 1.92 -4.59 9.14
N VAL A 30 0.70 -5.11 9.01
CA VAL A 30 0.10 -5.51 7.74
C VAL A 30 -0.93 -4.46 7.35
N VAL A 31 -0.67 -3.73 6.28
CA VAL A 31 -1.63 -2.79 5.69
C VAL A 31 -2.39 -3.50 4.58
N VAL A 32 -3.71 -3.62 4.76
CA VAL A 32 -4.60 -4.26 3.81
C VAL A 32 -5.24 -3.20 2.92
N GLY A 33 -5.09 -3.34 1.61
CA GLY A 33 -5.76 -2.51 0.61
C GLY A 33 -6.45 -3.36 -0.45
N GLY A 34 -7.16 -2.69 -1.37
CA GLY A 34 -7.81 -3.31 -2.51
C GLY A 34 -9.31 -3.50 -2.34
N GLY A 35 -10.06 -3.35 -3.44
CA GLY A 35 -11.51 -3.24 -3.40
C GLY A 35 -12.25 -4.47 -2.87
N VAL A 36 -11.69 -5.67 -2.99
CA VAL A 36 -12.39 -6.91 -2.60
C VAL A 36 -12.52 -7.02 -1.08
N ILE A 37 -11.40 -7.02 -0.35
CA ILE A 37 -11.40 -7.20 1.10
C ILE A 37 -11.99 -5.99 1.82
N LEU A 38 -11.83 -4.78 1.27
CA LEU A 38 -12.42 -3.57 1.82
C LEU A 38 -13.95 -3.50 1.61
N ALA A 39 -14.47 -4.05 0.50
CA ALA A 39 -15.91 -4.07 0.22
C ALA A 39 -16.64 -5.29 0.81
N GLN A 40 -15.94 -6.23 1.45
CA GLN A 40 -16.50 -7.47 1.98
C GLN A 40 -16.19 -7.64 3.48
N PRO A 41 -17.05 -7.10 4.37
CA PRO A 41 -16.80 -7.11 5.81
C PRO A 41 -16.59 -8.51 6.41
N LEU A 42 -17.27 -9.52 5.88
CA LEU A 42 -17.12 -10.90 6.35
C LEU A 42 -15.71 -11.45 6.10
N LEU A 43 -15.10 -11.11 4.96
CA LEU A 43 -13.73 -11.47 4.63
C LEU A 43 -12.73 -10.69 5.49
N ALA A 44 -12.94 -9.39 5.68
CA ALA A 44 -12.11 -8.56 6.55
C ALA A 44 -12.08 -9.10 8.00
N ASN A 45 -13.26 -9.48 8.52
CA ASN A 45 -13.38 -10.04 9.86
C ASN A 45 -12.73 -11.43 9.97
N ALA A 46 -12.98 -12.32 9.02
CA ALA A 46 -12.38 -13.66 9.01
C ALA A 46 -10.84 -13.59 8.93
N PHE A 47 -10.30 -12.70 8.08
CA PHE A 47 -8.87 -12.46 7.99
C PHE A 47 -8.29 -11.91 9.29
N SER A 48 -8.93 -10.89 9.89
CA SER A 48 -8.48 -10.29 11.16
C SER A 48 -8.46 -11.31 12.29
N HIS A 49 -9.48 -12.16 12.37
CA HIS A 49 -9.54 -13.25 13.35
C HIS A 49 -8.40 -14.24 13.16
N GLN A 50 -8.16 -14.71 11.94
CA GLN A 50 -7.11 -15.70 11.67
C GLN A 50 -5.69 -15.14 11.85
N ILE A 51 -5.46 -13.86 11.55
CA ILE A 51 -4.20 -13.19 11.87
C ILE A 51 -4.00 -13.14 13.39
N SER A 52 -5.02 -12.73 14.14
CA SER A 52 -4.97 -12.69 15.61
C SER A 52 -4.73 -14.07 16.21
N ASP A 53 -5.42 -15.10 15.72
CA ASP A 53 -5.25 -16.48 16.19
C ASP A 53 -3.84 -16.99 15.94
N ARG A 54 -3.28 -16.71 14.75
CA ARG A 54 -1.99 -17.28 14.34
C ARG A 54 -0.79 -16.52 14.89
N PHE A 55 -0.90 -15.21 15.00
CA PHE A 55 0.22 -14.34 15.33
C PHE A 55 0.06 -13.60 16.66
N GLY A 56 -1.11 -13.68 17.31
CA GLY A 56 -1.41 -12.91 18.51
C GLY A 56 -1.22 -11.40 18.28
N ALA A 57 -0.69 -10.72 19.30
CA ALA A 57 -0.38 -9.30 19.22
C ALA A 57 0.92 -8.97 18.44
N THR A 58 1.55 -9.94 17.78
CA THR A 58 2.81 -9.71 17.05
C THR A 58 2.61 -9.14 15.65
N VAL A 59 1.37 -9.15 15.14
CA VAL A 59 0.99 -8.56 13.85
C VAL A 59 -0.22 -7.68 14.06
N ALA A 60 -0.09 -6.38 13.79
CA ALA A 60 -1.20 -5.46 13.70
C ALA A 60 -1.71 -5.40 12.26
N VAL A 61 -3.04 -5.38 12.10
CA VAL A 61 -3.70 -5.26 10.80
C VAL A 61 -4.34 -3.90 10.72
N THR A 62 -4.02 -3.15 9.67
CA THR A 62 -4.64 -1.85 9.37
C THR A 62 -5.27 -1.89 8.00
N PHE A 63 -6.54 -1.50 7.88
CA PHE A 63 -7.23 -1.40 6.59
C PHE A 63 -7.04 0.01 6.03
N LEU A 64 -6.53 0.10 4.81
CA LEU A 64 -6.35 1.37 4.12
C LEU A 64 -7.71 1.89 3.64
N ASP A 65 -8.19 2.95 4.27
CA ASP A 65 -9.48 3.60 4.00
C ASP A 65 -9.42 4.70 2.92
N LYS A 66 -8.24 4.91 2.33
CA LYS A 66 -8.00 5.94 1.32
C LYS A 66 -8.38 5.45 -0.08
N PRO A 67 -8.85 6.35 -0.98
CA PRO A 67 -9.08 6.00 -2.37
C PRO A 67 -7.83 5.40 -3.01
N PRO A 68 -7.91 4.24 -3.72
CA PRO A 68 -6.75 3.57 -4.32
C PRO A 68 -5.94 4.47 -5.26
N VAL A 69 -6.61 5.44 -5.90
CA VAL A 69 -6.03 6.37 -6.87
C VAL A 69 -5.03 7.36 -6.25
N LEU A 70 -5.08 7.61 -4.94
CA LEU A 70 -4.22 8.63 -4.33
C LEU A 70 -2.73 8.31 -4.48
N GLY A 71 -2.34 7.03 -4.38
CA GLY A 71 -0.95 6.61 -4.57
C GLY A 71 -0.45 6.91 -5.99
N ALA A 72 -1.28 6.64 -6.99
CA ALA A 72 -0.97 6.94 -8.39
C ALA A 72 -0.84 8.46 -8.64
N CYS A 73 -1.73 9.28 -8.07
CA CYS A 73 -1.66 10.73 -8.18
C CYS A 73 -0.38 11.30 -7.56
N VAL A 74 0.02 10.81 -6.38
CA VAL A 74 1.27 11.23 -5.72
C VAL A 74 2.49 10.83 -6.56
N LEU A 75 2.52 9.59 -7.07
CA LEU A 75 3.60 9.12 -7.94
C LEU A 75 3.70 9.95 -9.22
N ALA A 76 2.58 10.23 -9.88
CA ALA A 76 2.56 11.06 -11.09
C ALA A 76 3.11 12.47 -10.82
N ARG A 77 2.72 13.10 -9.70
CA ARG A 77 3.21 14.43 -9.33
C ARG A 77 4.72 14.43 -9.08
N GLN A 78 5.25 13.40 -8.41
CA GLN A 78 6.69 13.24 -8.18
C GLN A 78 7.47 13.07 -9.49
N LEU A 79 6.94 12.27 -10.42
CA LEU A 79 7.55 12.06 -11.73
C LEU A 79 7.55 13.34 -12.58
N CYS A 80 6.46 14.12 -12.54
CA CYS A 80 6.40 15.43 -13.22
C CYS A 80 7.40 16.44 -12.63
N SER A 81 7.55 16.49 -11.30
CA SER A 81 8.51 17.39 -10.65
C SER A 81 9.97 16.96 -10.79
N ALA A 82 10.23 15.66 -11.00
CA ALA A 82 11.59 15.15 -11.26
C ALA A 82 12.08 15.39 -12.70
N GLY A 83 11.15 15.66 -13.64
CA GLY A 83 11.48 16.01 -15.02
C GLY A 83 11.82 17.48 -15.24
N ASP A 84 11.63 18.33 -14.24
CA ASP A 84 11.90 19.78 -14.27
C ASP A 84 13.30 20.04 -13.67
N GLY A 85 14.34 19.51 -14.34
CA GLY A 85 15.72 19.92 -14.06
C GLY A 85 15.91 21.39 -14.48
N PRO A 86 16.78 22.17 -13.82
CA PRO A 86 16.89 23.60 -14.10
C PRO A 86 17.37 23.80 -15.53
N GLU A 87 16.46 24.21 -16.42
CA GLU A 87 16.86 24.88 -17.66
C GLU A 87 17.59 26.14 -17.22
N THR A 88 18.91 26.07 -17.27
CA THR A 88 19.83 27.18 -17.04
C THR A 88 19.42 28.32 -17.98
N SER A 89 18.58 29.22 -17.48
CA SER A 89 18.18 30.44 -18.18
C SER A 89 19.40 31.36 -18.16
N ILE A 90 20.27 31.19 -19.16
CA ILE A 90 21.34 32.12 -19.45
C ILE A 90 20.67 33.33 -20.09
N VAL A 91 20.12 34.22 -19.27
CA VAL A 91 19.64 35.53 -19.71
C VAL A 91 20.88 36.31 -20.16
N SER A 92 21.02 36.47 -21.47
CA SER A 92 22.00 37.37 -22.09
C SER A 92 21.84 38.78 -21.51
N GLN A 93 22.83 39.22 -20.73
CA GLN A 93 23.02 40.64 -20.46
C GLN A 93 23.63 41.29 -21.70
N HIS A 94 22.77 41.88 -22.54
CA HIS A 94 23.20 42.92 -23.47
C HIS A 94 23.39 44.20 -22.65
N MET A 95 24.65 44.53 -22.34
CA MET A 95 25.00 45.77 -21.67
C MET A 95 25.51 46.75 -22.74
N ASP A 96 24.65 47.72 -23.09
CA ASP A 96 25.03 48.93 -23.79
C ASP A 96 26.22 49.59 -23.08
N ILE A 97 27.30 49.84 -23.82
CA ILE A 97 28.35 50.77 -23.42
C ILE A 97 28.25 51.96 -24.39
N GLN A 98 27.87 53.10 -23.82
CA GLN A 98 27.88 54.42 -24.45
C GLN A 98 29.27 54.84 -24.89
#